data_AF-A0A2V9SWI1-F1
#
_entry.id   AF-A0A2V9SWI1-F1
#
_cell.length_a   1.000
_cell.length_b   1.000
_cell.length_c   1.000
_cell.angle_alpha   90.00
_cell.angle_beta   90.00
_cell.angle_gamma   90.00
#
_symmetry.space_group_name_H-M   'P 1'
#
loop_
_entity.id
_entity.type
_entity.pdbx_description
1 polymer ?
#
loop_
_entity_poly.entity_id
_entity_poly.type
_entity_poly.pdbx_seq_one_letter_code
_entity_poly.pdbx_strand_id
1 'polypeptide(L)'
;MADDQNPQLPLTPPPGDGGIPGAANIQPVNIEEEMRRSYLDYSMSVIIGRALPDVRDGLKPVHRRILYHMHDMGLLHNRKYVKCAKVVGETMGKYHPHGDAAL
;
A
#
# COMPACT_ATOMS: atom_id res chain seq x y z
N MET A 1 -2.52 19.06 -28.92
CA MET A 1 -2.13 20.32 -28.24
C MET A 1 -3.38 20.87 -27.59
N ALA A 2 -3.57 20.52 -26.33
CA ALA A 2 -4.57 21.09 -25.43
C ALA A 2 -3.86 21.49 -24.13
N ASP A 3 -2.64 22.01 -24.30
CA ASP A 3 -1.99 22.89 -23.35
C ASP A 3 -2.55 24.28 -23.64
N ASP A 4 -3.18 24.95 -22.65
CA ASP A 4 -2.98 26.40 -22.42
C ASP A 4 -3.93 27.10 -21.43
N GLN A 5 -4.86 26.44 -20.72
CA GLN A 5 -5.60 27.14 -19.65
C GLN A 5 -5.89 26.26 -18.43
N ASN A 6 -4.88 26.09 -17.58
CA ASN A 6 -5.11 26.00 -16.14
C ASN A 6 -4.84 27.40 -15.57
N PRO A 7 -5.86 28.23 -15.28
CA PRO A 7 -5.64 29.49 -14.60
C PRO A 7 -4.98 29.18 -13.25
N GLN A 8 -3.76 29.69 -13.04
CA GLN A 8 -3.10 29.61 -11.74
C GLN A 8 -4.07 30.13 -10.67
N LEU A 9 -4.59 29.21 -9.85
CA LEU A 9 -5.33 29.54 -8.63
C LEU A 9 -4.40 30.40 -7.76
N PRO A 10 -4.77 31.64 -7.40
CA PRO A 10 -3.92 32.47 -6.57
C PRO A 10 -4.00 31.96 -5.13
N LEU A 11 -2.99 31.21 -4.69
CA LEU A 11 -2.78 30.89 -3.28
C LEU A 11 -1.57 31.67 -2.74
N THR A 12 -1.60 33.00 -2.86
CA THR A 12 -0.87 33.85 -1.92
C THR A 12 -1.87 34.31 -0.86
N PRO A 13 -1.68 33.96 0.43
CA PRO A 13 -2.55 34.47 1.48
C PRO A 13 -2.44 36.01 1.53
N PRO A 14 -3.53 36.72 1.82
CA PRO A 14 -3.49 38.17 1.95
C PRO A 14 -2.51 38.58 3.07
N PRO A 15 -1.72 39.65 2.88
CA PRO A 15 -0.81 40.12 3.91
C PRO A 15 -1.61 40.83 5.00
N GLY A 16 -1.80 40.14 6.13
CA GLY A 16 -2.27 40.73 7.38
C GLY A 16 -3.71 40.40 7.75
N ASP A 17 -3.89 39.35 8.56
CA ASP A 17 -4.65 39.44 9.81
C ASP A 17 -4.15 38.34 10.79
N GLY A 18 -4.31 38.58 12.09
CA GLY A 18 -3.56 37.97 13.19
C GLY A 18 -3.57 36.44 13.24
N GLY A 19 -2.38 35.89 13.53
CA GLY A 19 -2.12 34.46 13.61
C GLY A 19 -2.94 33.74 14.68
N ILE A 20 -3.62 32.67 14.26
CA ILE A 20 -4.08 31.60 15.15
C ILE A 20 -2.83 30.78 15.53
N PRO A 21 -2.41 30.74 16.81
CA PRO A 21 -1.29 29.94 17.25
C PRO A 21 -1.67 28.45 17.15
N GLY A 22 -1.30 27.83 16.03
CA GLY A 22 -1.65 26.45 15.66
C GLY A 22 -1.77 26.22 14.15
N ALA A 23 -1.96 27.28 13.36
CA ALA A 23 -2.13 27.19 11.90
C ALA A 23 -0.81 27.15 11.10
N ALA A 24 0.34 27.02 11.76
CA ALA A 24 1.66 27.14 11.13
C ALA A 24 2.01 26.02 10.13
N ASN A 25 1.23 24.94 10.03
CA ASN A 25 1.52 23.78 9.19
C ASN A 25 0.31 23.28 8.37
N ILE A 26 -0.65 24.15 8.03
CA ILE A 26 -1.77 23.76 7.17
C ILE A 26 -1.43 24.15 5.74
N GLN A 27 -1.07 23.16 4.91
CA GLN A 27 -0.87 23.37 3.47
C GLN A 27 -2.21 23.14 2.74
N PRO A 28 -2.74 24.14 2.03
CA PRO A 28 -3.91 23.93 1.18
C PRO A 28 -3.55 23.00 0.02
N VAL A 29 -4.37 21.98 -0.21
CA VAL A 29 -4.20 21.00 -1.30
C VAL A 29 -5.39 21.08 -2.24
N ASN A 30 -5.14 21.10 -3.55
CA ASN A 30 -6.20 21.04 -4.55
C ASN A 30 -6.81 19.62 -4.58
N ILE A 31 -8.12 19.53 -4.41
CA ILE A 31 -8.85 18.26 -4.35
C ILE A 31 -8.76 17.46 -5.66
N GLU A 32 -8.79 18.12 -6.82
CA GLU A 32 -8.72 17.43 -8.11
C GLU A 32 -7.38 16.71 -8.28
N GLU A 33 -6.29 17.40 -7.96
CA GLU A 33 -4.94 16.84 -8.02
C GLU A 33 -4.74 15.73 -6.97
N GLU A 34 -5.22 15.93 -5.74
CA GLU A 34 -5.10 14.93 -4.68
C GLU A 34 -5.86 13.64 -5.00
N MET A 35 -7.07 13.76 -5.55
CA MET A 35 -7.88 12.61 -5.97
C MET A 35 -7.18 11.83 -7.08
N ARG A 36 -6.63 12.53 -8.09
CA ARG A 36 -5.91 11.90 -9.20
C ARG A 36 -4.67 11.16 -8.71
N ARG A 37 -3.87 11.79 -7.85
CA ARG A 37 -2.66 11.21 -7.27
C ARG A 37 -2.98 9.98 -6.42
N SER A 38 -3.88 10.13 -5.45
CA SER A 38 -4.27 9.04 -4.54
C SER A 38 -4.85 7.84 -5.28
N TYR A 39 -5.66 8.08 -6.31
CA TYR A 39 -6.21 7.02 -7.15
C TYR A 39 -5.11 6.27 -7.91
N LEU A 40 -4.16 6.98 -8.50
CA LEU A 40 -3.05 6.37 -9.24
C LEU A 40 -2.12 5.57 -8.31
N ASP A 41 -1.77 6.13 -7.15
CA ASP A 41 -0.89 5.47 -6.18
C ASP A 41 -1.50 4.18 -5.65
N TYR A 42 -2.79 4.21 -5.27
CA TYR A 42 -3.49 3.01 -4.84
C TYR A 42 -3.62 2.00 -5.98
N SER A 43 -4.05 2.44 -7.17
CA SER A 43 -4.23 1.55 -8.33
C SER A 43 -2.94 0.84 -8.71
N MET A 44 -1.82 1.57 -8.77
CA MET A 44 -0.52 1.01 -9.09
C MET A 44 -0.05 0.01 -8.02
N SER A 45 -0.27 0.34 -6.73
CA SER A 45 0.05 -0.58 -5.62
C SER A 45 -0.74 -1.89 -5.71
N VAL A 46 -2.00 -1.84 -6.14
CA VAL A 46 -2.85 -3.01 -6.30
C VAL A 46 -2.38 -3.87 -7.47
N ILE A 47 -2.10 -3.26 -8.62
CA ILE A 47 -1.69 -3.97 -9.83
C ILE A 47 -0.39 -4.75 -9.59
N ILE A 48 0.63 -4.08 -9.06
CA ILE A 48 1.98 -4.66 -8.91
C ILE A 48 2.09 -5.48 -7.61
N GLY A 49 1.55 -4.96 -6.51
CA GLY A 49 1.80 -5.50 -5.17
C GLY A 49 0.80 -6.55 -4.70
N ARG A 50 -0.27 -6.83 -5.46
CA ARG A 50 -1.37 -7.69 -4.98
C ARG A 50 -2.04 -8.52 -6.07
N ALA A 51 -2.45 -7.89 -7.16
CA ALA A 51 -3.41 -8.47 -8.11
C ALA A 51 -2.75 -9.38 -9.15
N LEU A 52 -1.67 -8.92 -9.79
CA LEU A 52 -1.01 -9.67 -10.86
C LEU A 52 0.09 -10.60 -10.31
N PRO A 53 0.20 -11.83 -10.81
CA PRO A 53 1.31 -12.72 -10.50
C PRO A 53 2.60 -12.28 -11.23
N ASP A 54 3.75 -12.66 -10.67
CA ASP A 54 5.03 -12.51 -11.37
C ASP A 54 5.14 -13.57 -12.49
N VAL A 55 5.68 -13.20 -13.65
CA VAL A 55 5.87 -14.10 -14.79
C VAL A 55 6.86 -15.22 -14.51
N ARG A 56 7.81 -15.02 -13.60
CA ARG A 56 8.90 -15.97 -13.33
C ARG A 56 8.44 -17.20 -12.58
N ASP A 57 7.52 -17.01 -11.63
CA ASP A 57 7.04 -18.08 -10.76
C ASP A 57 5.52 -18.28 -10.81
N GLY A 58 4.77 -17.37 -11.45
CA GLY A 58 3.31 -17.41 -11.51
C GLY A 58 2.64 -17.12 -10.16
N LEU A 59 3.39 -16.70 -9.14
CA LEU A 59 2.89 -16.55 -7.78
C LEU A 59 2.54 -15.10 -7.47
N LYS A 60 1.39 -14.92 -6.81
CA LYS A 60 1.04 -13.66 -6.14
C LYS A 60 1.91 -13.49 -4.89
N PRO A 61 2.14 -12.24 -4.43
CA PRO A 61 2.99 -11.97 -3.26
C PRO A 61 2.57 -12.74 -1.99
N VAL A 62 1.28 -12.99 -1.79
CA VAL A 62 0.78 -13.76 -0.63
C VAL A 62 1.24 -15.22 -0.66
N HIS A 63 1.13 -15.90 -1.80
CA HIS A 63 1.56 -17.29 -1.95
C HIS A 63 3.08 -17.43 -1.72
N ARG A 64 3.86 -16.49 -2.25
CA ARG A 64 5.32 -16.49 -2.09
C ARG A 64 5.72 -16.39 -0.62
N ARG A 65 5.06 -15.53 0.16
CA ARG A 65 5.31 -15.37 1.60
C ARG A 65 4.96 -16.62 2.39
N ILE A 66 3.82 -17.25 2.10
CA ILE A 66 3.39 -18.49 2.77
C ILE A 66 4.39 -19.62 2.49
N LEU A 67 4.73 -19.86 1.22
CA LEU A 67 5.65 -20.93 0.83
C LEU A 67 7.05 -20.70 1.40
N TYR A 68 7.54 -19.46 1.37
CA TYR A 68 8.82 -19.10 1.97
C TYR A 68 8.83 -19.36 3.48
N HIS A 69 7.78 -18.97 4.20
CA HIS A 69 7.70 -19.20 5.64
C HIS A 69 7.56 -20.69 5.98
N MET A 70 6.78 -21.45 5.22
CA MET A 70 6.70 -22.92 5.39
C MET A 70 8.06 -23.59 5.19
N HIS A 71 8.87 -23.10 4.25
CA HIS A 71 10.24 -23.56 4.05
C HIS A 71 11.15 -23.18 5.23
N ASP A 72 11.09 -21.94 5.72
CA ASP A 72 11.84 -21.45 6.89
C ASP A 72 11.51 -22.24 8.17
N MET A 73 10.23 -22.61 8.35
CA MET A 73 9.76 -23.48 9.44
C MET A 73 10.15 -24.96 9.27
N GLY A 74 10.71 -25.36 8.13
CA GLY A 74 11.07 -26.75 7.84
C GLY A 74 9.88 -27.70 7.61
N LEU A 75 8.73 -27.17 7.17
CA LEU A 75 7.50 -27.93 6.91
C LEU A 75 7.55 -28.64 5.56
N LEU A 76 8.43 -29.64 5.46
CA LEU A 76 8.57 -30.48 4.28
C LEU A 76 7.55 -31.61 4.26
N HIS A 77 7.32 -32.17 3.07
CA HIS A 77 6.35 -33.25 2.83
C HIS A 77 6.57 -34.52 3.67
N ASN A 78 7.77 -34.74 4.21
CA ASN A 78 8.13 -35.89 5.04
C ASN A 78 8.00 -35.63 6.56
N ARG A 79 7.46 -34.47 6.96
CA ARG A 79 7.28 -34.09 8.38
C ARG A 79 5.84 -34.30 8.84
N LYS A 80 5.65 -34.28 10.16
CA LYS A 80 4.31 -34.34 10.77
C LYS A 80 3.50 -33.08 10.42
N TYR A 81 2.20 -33.25 10.26
CA TYR A 81 1.29 -32.12 10.02
C TYR A 81 1.29 -31.13 11.19
N VAL A 82 1.21 -29.85 10.85
CA VAL A 82 1.07 -28.74 11.79
C VAL A 82 -0.27 -28.04 11.59
N LYS A 83 -0.76 -27.35 12.61
CA LYS A 83 -2.01 -26.60 12.53
C LYS A 83 -1.84 -25.38 11.63
N CYS A 84 -2.82 -25.14 10.75
CA CYS A 84 -2.84 -23.98 9.86
C CYS A 84 -2.70 -22.65 10.62
N ALA A 85 -3.37 -22.52 11.77
CA ALA A 85 -3.30 -21.33 12.63
C ALA A 85 -1.86 -20.94 13.02
N LYS A 86 -0.95 -21.92 13.16
CA LYS A 86 0.47 -21.65 13.45
C LYS A 86 1.15 -20.99 12.25
N VAL A 87 0.95 -21.53 11.05
CA VAL A 87 1.58 -21.01 9.81
C VAL A 87 1.01 -19.62 9.48
N VAL A 88 -0.30 -19.43 9.58
CA VAL A 88 -0.97 -18.14 9.33
C VAL A 88 -0.49 -17.08 10.32
N GLY A 89 -0.50 -17.40 11.63
CA GLY A 89 -0.09 -16.45 12.66
C GLY A 89 1.36 -15.99 12.53
N GLU A 90 2.29 -16.92 12.25
CA GLU A 90 3.70 -16.57 12.06
C GLU A 90 3.95 -15.83 10.73
N THR A 91 3.26 -16.21 9.64
CA THR A 91 3.37 -15.51 8.34
C THR A 91 2.88 -14.07 8.45
N MET A 92 1.77 -13.85 9.17
CA MET A 92 1.23 -12.52 9.42
C MET A 92 2.20 -11.67 10.24
N GLY A 93 2.78 -12.24 11.30
CA GLY A 93 3.70 -11.52 12.19
C GLY A 93 5.02 -11.10 11.55
N LYS A 94 5.54 -11.89 10.59
CA LYS A 94 6.87 -11.66 10.01
C LYS A 94 6.86 -11.11 8.58
N TYR A 95 5.90 -11.52 7.75
CA TYR A 95 5.99 -11.33 6.29
C TYR A 95 4.75 -10.68 5.65
N HIS A 96 3.58 -10.74 6.28
CA HIS A 96 2.34 -10.23 5.70
C HIS A 96 1.53 -9.37 6.70
N PRO A 97 1.69 -8.04 6.68
CA PRO A 97 1.06 -7.13 7.65
C PRO A 97 -0.42 -6.84 7.30
N HIS A 98 -1.14 -7.84 6.81
CA HIS A 98 -2.58 -7.76 6.51
C HIS A 98 -3.31 -8.90 7.20
N GLY A 99 -4.63 -8.78 7.32
CA GLY A 99 -5.46 -9.70 8.10
C GLY A 99 -5.32 -11.16 7.70
N ASP A 100 -5.57 -12.03 8.66
CA ASP A 100 -5.53 -13.49 8.54
C ASP A 100 -6.52 -14.05 7.51
N ALA A 101 -7.68 -13.41 7.34
CA ALA A 101 -8.67 -13.82 6.33
C ALA A 101 -8.15 -13.76 4.88
N ALA A 102 -7.10 -12.98 4.60
CA ALA A 102 -6.51 -12.88 3.27
C ALA A 102 -5.30 -13.81 3.06
N LEU A 103 -4.87 -14.55 4.09
CA LEU A 103 -3.76 -15.50 4.10
C LEU A 103 -4.24 -16.95 3.98
#